data_AF-A0A7S3SZV3-F1
#
_entry.id   AF-A0A7S3SZV3-F1
#
_cell.length_a   1.000
_cell.length_b   1.000
_cell.length_c   1.000
_cell.angle_alpha   90.00
_cell.angle_beta   90.00
_cell.angle_gamma   90.00
#
_symmetry.space_group_name_H-M   'P 1'
#
loop_
_entity.id
_entity.type
_entity.pdbx_description
1 polymer ?
#
loop_
_entity_poly.entity_id
_entity_poly.type
_entity_poly.pdbx_seq_one_letter_code
_entity_poly.pdbx_strand_id
1 'polypeptide(L)'
;MARVQGRGSFRPRWRPGDAVEVAWRGKGFEGSWTAAEVLVLDGPRHAMVRFAEFVDEVGSRLVERLELERLRLVPPPHGAPWTPRVGERVEGLWNDCWWEGCVRELDALKGVLFEYDRYANWSWLPLRAVRPRPPLWSYYPERQPLSGEEEEGA
;
A
#
# COMPACT_ATOMS: atom_id res chain seq x y z
N MET A 1 -30.66 -16.63 -18.30
CA MET A 1 -30.05 -15.30 -18.54
C MET A 1 -29.96 -14.58 -17.20
N ALA A 2 -28.92 -14.85 -16.41
CA ALA A 2 -28.73 -14.19 -15.11
C ALA A 2 -27.96 -12.88 -15.32
N ARG A 3 -28.51 -11.75 -14.86
CA ARG A 3 -27.80 -10.47 -14.80
C ARG A 3 -26.59 -10.63 -13.87
N VAL A 4 -25.39 -10.45 -14.39
CA VAL A 4 -24.21 -10.15 -13.57
C VAL A 4 -24.47 -8.79 -12.93
N GLN A 5 -24.79 -8.77 -11.62
CA GLN A 5 -24.74 -7.56 -10.83
C GLN A 5 -23.28 -7.11 -10.76
N GLY A 6 -23.00 -5.89 -11.21
CA GLY A 6 -21.67 -5.30 -11.07
C GLY A 6 -21.24 -5.36 -9.61
N ARG A 7 -20.06 -5.93 -9.35
CA ARG A 7 -19.46 -5.98 -8.02
C ARG A 7 -19.13 -4.53 -7.63
N GLY A 8 -19.96 -3.93 -6.78
CA GLY A 8 -19.69 -2.60 -6.25
C GLY A 8 -18.35 -2.59 -5.53
N SER A 9 -17.45 -1.68 -5.90
CA SER A 9 -16.20 -1.49 -5.17
C SER A 9 -16.54 -1.07 -3.73
N PHE A 10 -16.05 -1.84 -2.75
CA PHE A 10 -16.14 -1.42 -1.36
C PHE A 10 -15.30 -0.16 -1.21
N ARG A 11 -15.95 0.99 -0.98
CA ARG A 11 -15.27 2.23 -0.62
C ARG A 11 -15.43 2.44 0.88
N PRO A 12 -14.34 2.44 1.67
CA PRO A 12 -14.41 2.75 3.08
C PRO A 12 -15.05 4.12 3.29
N ARG A 13 -15.91 4.23 4.32
CA ARG A 13 -16.44 5.51 4.75
C ARG A 13 -15.52 6.09 5.81
N TRP A 14 -14.67 7.01 5.39
CA TRP A 14 -13.69 7.70 6.24
C TRP A 14 -14.34 8.62 7.28
N ARG A 15 -13.63 8.83 8.38
CA ARG A 15 -13.94 9.77 9.47
C ARG A 15 -12.66 10.42 10.00
N PRO A 16 -12.76 11.63 10.58
CA PRO A 16 -11.67 12.19 11.38
C PRO A 16 -11.18 11.21 12.44
N GLY A 17 -9.86 11.07 12.57
CA GLY A 17 -9.18 10.14 13.46
C GLY A 17 -8.91 8.74 12.88
N ASP A 18 -9.44 8.41 11.69
CA ASP A 18 -9.16 7.13 11.06
C ASP A 18 -7.67 7.03 10.67
N ALA A 19 -7.03 5.92 11.05
CA ALA A 19 -5.71 5.55 10.54
C ALA A 19 -5.84 4.99 9.12
N VAL A 20 -5.01 5.47 8.21
CA VAL A 20 -5.04 5.13 6.80
C VAL A 20 -3.63 4.93 6.25
N GLU A 21 -3.53 4.28 5.09
CA GLU A 21 -2.35 4.40 4.25
C GLU A 21 -2.70 5.16 2.97
N VAL A 22 -1.77 5.97 2.50
CA VAL A 22 -1.93 6.89 1.37
C VAL A 22 -1.04 6.43 0.23
N ALA A 23 -1.63 6.23 -0.95
CA ALA A 23 -0.88 6.04 -2.19
C ALA A 23 -0.25 7.36 -2.64
N TRP A 24 1.04 7.32 -3.00
CA TRP A 24 1.68 8.47 -3.63
C TRP A 24 1.43 8.50 -5.14
N ARG A 25 1.10 9.68 -5.66
CA ARG A 25 0.94 9.94 -7.11
C ARG A 25 2.02 10.93 -7.55
N GLY A 26 3.26 10.48 -7.60
CA GLY A 26 4.40 11.32 -7.96
C GLY A 26 5.57 10.46 -8.41
N LYS A 27 6.40 11.03 -9.30
CA LYS A 27 7.55 10.33 -9.86
C LYS A 27 8.51 9.90 -8.76
N GLY A 28 8.90 8.63 -8.77
CA GLY A 28 9.83 8.02 -7.82
C GLY A 28 9.17 7.40 -6.58
N PHE A 29 7.84 7.46 -6.48
CA PHE A 29 7.07 6.88 -5.38
C PHE A 29 5.89 6.04 -5.87
N GLU A 30 5.89 5.68 -7.15
CA GLU A 30 4.83 4.86 -7.74
C GLU A 30 4.77 3.48 -7.09
N GLY A 31 3.59 3.09 -6.59
CA GLY A 31 3.40 1.83 -5.88
C GLY A 31 3.83 1.86 -4.41
N SER A 32 4.06 3.05 -3.85
CA SER A 32 4.33 3.25 -2.43
C SER A 32 3.07 3.65 -1.64
N TRP A 33 3.02 3.20 -0.39
CA TRP A 33 1.96 3.46 0.56
C TRP A 33 2.55 3.95 1.89
N THR A 34 2.07 5.07 2.40
CA THR A 34 2.59 5.64 3.65
C THR A 34 1.49 5.85 4.68
N ALA A 35 1.83 5.68 5.96
CA ALA A 35 0.88 5.82 7.05
C ALA A 35 0.48 7.28 7.28
N ALA A 36 -0.82 7.50 7.48
CA ALA A 36 -1.38 8.81 7.79
C ALA A 36 -2.63 8.69 8.67
N GLU A 37 -3.13 9.83 9.12
CA GLU A 37 -4.38 9.97 9.86
C GLU A 37 -5.29 10.97 9.14
N VAL A 38 -6.57 10.63 8.99
CA VAL A 38 -7.58 11.56 8.47
C VAL A 38 -7.86 12.63 9.51
N LEU A 39 -7.58 13.90 9.20
CA LEU A 39 -7.89 15.01 10.10
C LEU A 39 -9.31 15.52 9.90
N VAL A 40 -9.71 15.71 8.64
CA VAL A 40 -11.03 16.24 8.28
C VAL A 40 -11.41 15.79 6.88
N LEU A 41 -12.71 15.55 6.67
CA LEU A 41 -13.27 15.33 5.34
C LEU A 41 -13.54 16.69 4.69
N ASP A 42 -13.02 16.89 3.48
CA ASP A 42 -13.21 18.12 2.70
C ASP A 42 -14.11 17.82 1.49
N GLY A 43 -15.42 17.88 1.74
CA GLY A 43 -16.44 17.56 0.74
C GLY A 43 -16.50 16.07 0.39
N PRO A 44 -17.07 15.72 -0.78
CA PRO A 44 -17.38 14.32 -1.13
C PRO A 44 -16.19 13.53 -1.69
N ARG A 45 -15.08 14.19 -2.03
CA ARG A 45 -13.98 13.57 -2.78
C ARG A 45 -12.60 13.77 -2.16
N HIS A 46 -12.45 14.61 -1.14
CA HIS A 46 -11.16 14.90 -0.56
C HIS A 46 -11.17 14.77 0.97
N ALA A 47 -9.99 14.62 1.54
CA ALA A 47 -9.71 14.75 2.95
C ALA A 47 -8.40 15.51 3.15
N MET A 48 -8.26 16.17 4.28
CA MET A 48 -6.94 16.52 4.80
C MET A 48 -6.44 15.36 5.65
N VAL A 49 -5.21 14.92 5.38
CA VAL A 49 -4.53 13.90 6.17
C VAL A 49 -3.23 14.44 6.72
N ARG A 50 -2.79 13.86 7.83
CA ARG A 50 -1.48 14.11 8.43
C ARG A 50 -0.64 12.86 8.33
N PHE A 51 0.52 12.96 7.69
CA PHE A 51 1.45 11.84 7.56
C PHE A 51 2.14 11.52 8.88
N ALA A 52 2.47 10.25 9.09
CA ALA A 52 3.12 9.78 10.31
C ALA A 52 4.61 10.17 10.34
N GLU A 53 5.33 9.92 9.23
CA GLU A 53 6.80 10.01 9.16
C GLU A 53 7.31 11.20 8.31
N PHE A 54 6.44 11.85 7.55
CA PHE A 54 6.83 12.99 6.70
C PHE A 54 6.61 14.33 7.40
N VAL A 55 7.53 15.26 7.18
CA VAL A 55 7.49 16.63 7.71
C VAL A 55 7.54 17.66 6.58
N ASP A 56 7.04 18.85 6.86
CA ASP A 56 7.16 20.03 6.00
C ASP A 56 8.53 20.73 6.15
N GLU A 57 8.71 21.84 5.45
CA GLU A 57 9.97 22.62 5.45
C GLU A 57 10.35 23.19 6.82
N VAL A 58 9.38 23.34 7.73
CA VAL A 58 9.61 23.83 9.10
C VAL A 58 9.69 22.70 10.13
N GLY A 59 9.69 21.44 9.68
CA GLY A 59 9.83 20.26 10.53
C GLY A 59 8.53 19.84 11.23
N SER A 60 7.39 20.43 10.89
CA SER A 60 6.08 20.00 11.40
C SER A 60 5.57 18.81 10.58
N ARG A 61 4.74 17.94 11.17
CA ARG A 61 4.16 16.81 10.41
C ARG A 61 3.43 17.29 9.17
N LEU A 62 3.77 16.72 8.02
CA LEU A 62 3.21 17.07 6.72
C LEU A 62 1.70 16.83 6.74
N VAL A 63 0.95 17.86 6.36
CA VAL A 63 -0.51 17.81 6.21
C VAL A 63 -0.85 18.13 4.76
N GLU A 64 -1.56 17.24 4.09
CA GLU A 64 -1.95 17.44 2.70
C GLU A 64 -3.44 17.20 2.50
N ARG A 65 -4.00 17.96 1.54
CA ARG A 65 -5.34 17.74 0.99
C ARG A 65 -5.23 16.80 -0.19
N LEU A 66 -5.87 15.64 -0.12
CA LEU A 66 -5.79 14.59 -1.14
C LEU A 66 -7.13 13.94 -1.43
N GLU A 67 -7.21 13.25 -2.56
CA GLU A 67 -8.39 12.51 -2.99
C GLU A 67 -8.62 11.27 -2.12
N LEU A 68 -9.89 11.02 -1.75
CA LEU A 68 -10.26 9.85 -0.93
C LEU A 68 -9.91 8.51 -1.59
N GLU A 69 -9.72 8.49 -2.91
CA GLU A 69 -9.34 7.30 -3.69
C GLU A 69 -7.87 6.92 -3.50
N ARG A 70 -7.04 7.83 -2.99
CA ARG A 70 -5.65 7.53 -2.62
C ARG A 70 -5.55 6.84 -1.26
N LEU A 71 -6.64 6.81 -0.49
CA LEU A 71 -6.67 6.20 0.83
C LEU A 71 -7.02 4.72 0.75
N ARG A 72 -6.32 3.92 1.55
CA ARG A 72 -6.71 2.56 1.88
C ARG A 72 -6.72 2.35 3.39
N LEU A 73 -7.43 1.30 3.81
CA LEU A 73 -7.37 0.84 5.19
C LEU A 73 -5.93 0.41 5.50
N VAL A 74 -5.48 0.62 6.74
CA VAL A 74 -4.20 0.06 7.20
C VAL A 74 -4.32 -1.47 7.16
N PRO A 75 -3.48 -2.18 6.37
CA PRO A 75 -3.50 -3.63 6.36
C PRO A 75 -3.29 -4.17 7.77
N PRO A 76 -4.10 -5.14 8.23
CA PRO A 76 -3.97 -5.66 9.58
C PRO A 76 -2.60 -6.33 9.75
N PRO A 77 -1.99 -6.26 10.95
CA PRO A 77 -0.83 -7.08 11.25
C PRO A 77 -1.12 -8.56 10.98
N HIS A 78 -0.13 -9.30 10.51
CA HIS A 78 -0.30 -10.73 10.27
C HIS A 78 -0.48 -11.46 11.61
N GLY A 79 -1.70 -11.97 11.83
CA GLY A 79 -2.11 -12.57 13.11
C GLY A 79 -1.49 -13.95 13.42
N ALA A 80 -0.78 -14.54 12.46
CA ALA A 80 -0.05 -15.80 12.61
C ALA A 80 1.41 -15.60 12.21
N PRO A 81 2.35 -16.43 12.70
CA PRO A 81 3.70 -16.45 12.17
C PRO A 81 3.63 -16.72 10.66
N TRP A 82 3.95 -15.69 9.88
CA TRP A 82 4.04 -15.75 8.43
C TRP A 82 5.51 -15.82 8.03
N THR A 83 5.81 -16.68 7.06
CA THR A 83 7.13 -16.78 6.45
C THR A 83 6.96 -16.63 4.95
N PRO A 84 7.58 -15.61 4.32
CA PRO A 84 7.49 -15.41 2.88
C PRO A 84 8.08 -16.60 2.11
N ARG A 85 7.61 -16.80 0.89
CA ARG A 85 8.19 -17.75 -0.07
C ARG A 85 8.84 -16.99 -1.22
N VAL A 86 9.89 -17.56 -1.81
CA VAL A 86 10.45 -17.04 -3.06
C VAL A 86 9.36 -17.01 -4.14
N GLY A 87 9.25 -15.90 -4.85
CA GLY A 87 8.19 -15.58 -5.81
C GLY A 87 6.91 -14.99 -5.20
N GLU A 88 6.76 -14.97 -3.88
CA GLU A 88 5.56 -14.42 -3.22
C GLU A 88 5.49 -12.90 -3.41
N ARG A 89 4.29 -12.39 -3.75
CA ARG A 89 4.00 -10.96 -3.80
C ARG A 89 3.83 -10.42 -2.38
N VAL A 90 4.62 -9.42 -2.05
CA VAL A 90 4.69 -8.81 -0.72
C VAL A 90 4.69 -7.29 -0.84
N GLU A 91 4.66 -6.61 0.30
CA GLU A 91 5.07 -5.23 0.43
C GLU A 91 6.30 -5.12 1.33
N GLY A 92 7.31 -4.35 0.90
CA GLY A 92 8.54 -4.08 1.64
C GLY A 92 8.59 -2.66 2.19
N LEU A 93 8.94 -2.48 3.45
CA LEU A 93 9.09 -1.17 4.09
C LEU A 93 10.49 -0.60 3.82
N TRP A 94 10.54 0.52 3.12
CA TRP A 94 11.77 1.24 2.80
C TRP A 94 11.49 2.74 2.68
N ASN A 95 12.36 3.60 3.24
CA ASN A 95 12.17 5.05 3.30
C ASN A 95 10.75 5.44 3.77
N ASP A 96 10.30 4.85 4.87
CA ASP A 96 9.02 5.16 5.54
C ASP A 96 7.75 4.89 4.70
N CYS A 97 7.90 4.11 3.64
CA CYS A 97 6.81 3.66 2.77
C CYS A 97 6.82 2.14 2.61
N TRP A 98 5.63 1.56 2.48
CA TRP A 98 5.41 0.21 2.00
C TRP A 98 5.40 0.20 0.47
N TRP A 99 6.30 -0.56 -0.14
CA TRP A 99 6.45 -0.68 -1.58
C TRP A 99 5.96 -2.03 -2.06
N GLU A 100 5.22 -2.06 -3.16
CA GLU A 100 4.81 -3.31 -3.80
C GLU A 100 5.99 -3.99 -4.50
N GLY A 101 6.18 -5.29 -4.24
CA GLY A 101 7.20 -6.09 -4.90
C GLY A 101 7.06 -7.59 -4.66
N CYS A 102 8.11 -8.35 -4.94
CA CYS A 102 8.15 -9.79 -4.70
C CYS A 102 9.41 -10.23 -3.96
N VAL A 103 9.35 -11.44 -3.41
CA VAL A 103 10.47 -12.08 -2.73
C VAL A 103 11.35 -12.76 -3.76
N ARG A 104 12.59 -12.29 -3.93
CA ARG A 104 13.55 -12.88 -4.87
C ARG A 104 14.42 -13.95 -4.21
N GLU A 105 14.79 -13.75 -2.96
CA GLU A 105 15.64 -14.66 -2.18
C GLU A 105 15.32 -14.54 -0.69
N LEU A 106 15.62 -15.60 0.05
CA LEU A 106 15.54 -15.65 1.52
C LEU A 106 16.90 -16.06 2.07
N ASP A 107 17.39 -15.31 3.05
CA ASP A 107 18.65 -15.55 3.75
C ASP A 107 18.41 -15.43 5.26
N ALA A 108 18.93 -16.39 6.03
CA ALA A 108 18.66 -16.48 7.46
C ALA A 108 19.19 -15.28 8.28
N LEU A 109 20.24 -14.61 7.80
CA LEU A 109 20.86 -13.48 8.49
C LEU A 109 20.40 -12.13 7.91
N LYS A 110 20.23 -12.05 6.59
CA LYS A 110 19.87 -10.80 5.90
C LYS A 110 18.36 -10.59 5.82
N GLY A 111 17.56 -11.65 5.85
CA GLY A 111 16.11 -11.61 5.71
C GLY A 111 15.65 -11.88 4.29
N VAL A 112 15.00 -10.90 3.66
CA VAL A 112 14.32 -11.01 2.37
C VAL A 112 15.03 -10.14 1.34
N LEU A 113 15.45 -10.74 0.22
CA LEU A 113 15.82 -9.95 -0.96
C LEU A 113 14.54 -9.55 -1.67
N PHE A 114 14.14 -8.29 -1.47
CA PHE A 114 12.93 -7.72 -2.02
C PHE A 114 13.23 -7.06 -3.38
N GLU A 115 12.43 -7.39 -4.39
CA GLU A 115 12.48 -6.79 -5.73
C GLU A 115 11.22 -5.95 -5.96
N TYR A 116 11.39 -4.68 -6.35
CA TYR A 116 10.28 -3.75 -6.53
C TYR A 116 9.49 -4.09 -7.80
N ASP A 117 8.16 -3.99 -7.77
CA ASP A 117 7.32 -4.28 -8.96
C ASP A 117 7.57 -3.28 -10.11
N ARG A 118 7.89 -2.02 -9.77
CA ARG A 118 7.89 -0.87 -10.71
C ARG A 118 9.29 -0.41 -11.10
N TYR A 119 10.31 -0.89 -10.41
CA TYR A 119 11.70 -0.48 -10.61
C TYR A 119 12.57 -1.73 -10.64
N ALA A 120 13.46 -1.82 -11.63
CA ALA A 120 14.39 -2.95 -11.74
C ALA A 120 15.55 -2.83 -10.72
N ASN A 121 15.21 -2.74 -9.45
CA ASN A 121 16.12 -2.67 -8.31
C ASN A 121 15.68 -3.67 -7.23
N TRP A 122 16.60 -3.97 -6.32
CA TRP A 122 16.36 -4.87 -5.20
C TRP A 122 17.10 -4.39 -3.95
N SER A 123 16.60 -4.79 -2.79
CA SER A 123 17.25 -4.52 -1.51
C SER A 123 17.01 -5.66 -0.53
N TRP A 124 17.99 -5.89 0.36
CA TRP A 124 17.77 -6.75 1.52
C TRP A 124 16.93 -6.00 2.55
N LEU A 125 15.82 -6.60 2.96
CA LEU A 125 14.94 -6.13 4.02
C LEU A 125 14.88 -7.16 5.15
N PRO A 126 14.94 -6.75 6.43
CA PRO A 126 14.68 -7.70 7.52
C PRO A 126 13.23 -8.18 7.43
N LEU A 127 12.94 -9.40 7.89
CA LEU A 127 11.59 -9.98 7.80
C LEU A 127 10.49 -9.08 8.40
N ARG A 128 10.80 -8.35 9.49
CA ARG A 128 9.89 -7.38 10.12
C ARG A 128 9.51 -6.18 9.23
N ALA A 129 10.28 -5.92 8.18
CA ALA A 129 10.05 -4.87 7.19
C ALA A 129 9.39 -5.44 5.93
N VAL A 130 8.84 -6.65 5.98
CA VAL A 130 8.10 -7.25 4.89
C VAL A 130 6.76 -7.74 5.42
N ARG A 131 5.70 -7.55 4.62
CA ARG A 131 4.36 -8.02 4.92
C ARG A 131 3.69 -8.62 3.70
N PRO A 132 2.78 -9.60 3.82
CA PRO A 132 1.94 -10.04 2.73
C PRO A 132 1.26 -8.88 2.06
N ARG A 133 1.21 -8.94 0.73
CA ARG A 133 0.46 -7.97 -0.03
C ARG A 133 -1.03 -8.12 0.33
N PRO A 134 -1.72 -7.06 0.79
CA PRO A 134 -3.16 -7.14 1.04
C PRO A 134 -3.95 -7.50 -0.23
N PRO A 135 -5.18 -8.04 -0.11
CA PRO A 135 -6.01 -8.37 -1.26
C PRO A 135 -6.31 -7.13 -2.13
N LEU A 136 -6.11 -7.27 -3.45
CA LEU A 136 -6.22 -6.18 -4.44
C LEU A 136 -7.52 -5.36 -4.30
N TRP A 137 -8.67 -6.03 -4.26
CA TRP A 137 -9.98 -5.41 -4.32
C TRP A 137 -10.40 -4.67 -3.05
N SER A 138 -9.75 -4.91 -1.90
CA SER A 138 -10.08 -4.21 -0.64
C SER A 138 -9.12 -3.06 -0.32
N TYR A 139 -7.94 -3.03 -0.94
CA TYR A 139 -6.85 -2.14 -0.55
C TYR A 139 -6.23 -1.34 -1.71
N TYR A 140 -6.55 -1.66 -2.97
CA TYR A 140 -5.96 -1.04 -4.16
C TYR A 140 -7.05 -0.60 -5.15
N PRO A 141 -7.79 0.49 -4.84
CA PRO A 141 -8.96 0.90 -5.62
C PRO A 141 -8.67 1.32 -7.07
N GLU A 142 -7.41 1.61 -7.43
CA GLU A 142 -7.03 2.12 -8.77
C GLU A 142 -5.77 1.47 -9.38
N ARG A 143 -5.33 0.29 -8.91
CA ARG A 143 -4.09 -0.30 -9.44
C ARG A 143 -4.25 -0.61 -10.93
N GLN A 144 -3.44 0.04 -11.77
CA GLN A 144 -3.25 -0.40 -13.15
C GLN A 144 -2.53 -1.76 -13.09
N PRO A 145 -3.08 -2.81 -13.73
CA PRO A 145 -2.42 -4.11 -13.75
C PRO A 145 -1.02 -3.96 -14.35
N LEU A 146 -0.05 -4.68 -13.78
CA LEU A 146 1.25 -4.81 -14.44
C LEU A 146 1.02 -5.57 -15.75
N SER A 147 1.76 -5.23 -16.81
CA SER A 147 1.69 -5.95 -18.08
C SER A 147 1.94 -7.45 -17.84
N GLY A 148 0.90 -8.28 -17.97
CA GLY A 148 0.96 -9.73 -17.72
C GLY A 148 0.10 -10.24 -16.54
N GLU A 149 -0.58 -9.37 -15.78
CA GLU A 149 -1.59 -9.79 -14.80
C GLU A 149 -2.98 -9.99 -15.46
N GLU A 150 -3.06 -10.83 -16.50
CA GLU A 150 -4.36 -11.30 -17.00
C GLU A 150 -4.95 -12.32 -16.02
N GLU A 151 -6.28 -12.27 -15.87
CA GLU A 151 -7.10 -13.01 -14.91
C GLU A 151 -6.79 -14.53 -14.89
N GLU A 152 -6.10 -15.01 -13.86
CA GLU A 152 -6.28 -16.39 -13.42
C GLU A 152 -7.44 -16.45 -12.42
N GLY A 153 -8.63 -16.72 -12.96
CA GLY A 153 -9.85 -16.92 -12.18
C GLY A 153 -11.07 -17.23 -13.04
N ALA A 154 -10.99 -18.30 -13.84
CA ALA A 154 -12.16 -18.97 -14.43
C ALA A 154 -12.80 -19.93 -13.41
#